data_AF-A0A6A3PL10-F1
#
_entry.id   AF-A0A6A3PL10-F1
#
_cell.length_a   1.000
_cell.length_b   1.000
_cell.length_c   1.000
_cell.angle_alpha   90.00
_cell.angle_beta   90.00
_cell.angle_gamma   90.00
#
_symmetry.space_group_name_H-M   'P 1'
#
loop_
_entity.id
_entity.type
_entity.pdbx_description
1 polymer ?
#
loop_
_entity_poly.entity_id
_entity_poly.type
_entity_poly.pdbx_seq_one_letter_code
_entity_poly.pdbx_strand_id
1 'polypeptide(L)'
;MYDDWVRAKADETTMRNLVTSGRTFPNFPCALYATDVTFQQSNRPAGSMAEVMPFYSGKHKLYGLKVEVSVNPRGVAINCSDHARGNTPDITMFRNNTEFDDAIRLKSESDLNLADGGPLKETFADEWALLADKGYQGLGDQKRCIHPKKGRNLSRADQQFND
;
A
#
# COMPACT_ATOMS: atom_id res chain seq x y z
N MET A 1 7.72 18.59 9.66
CA MET A 1 6.43 19.30 9.44
C MET A 1 5.45 18.48 8.60
N TYR A 2 5.82 17.99 7.41
CA TYR A 2 4.94 17.08 6.64
C TYR A 2 5.00 15.64 7.19
N ASP A 3 6.20 15.12 7.43
CA ASP A 3 6.37 13.74 7.93
C ASP A 3 5.71 13.54 9.31
N ASP A 4 5.82 14.54 10.20
CA ASP A 4 5.14 14.52 11.51
C ASP A 4 3.62 14.46 11.36
N TRP A 5 3.07 15.15 10.36
CA TRP A 5 1.64 15.12 10.08
C TRP A 5 1.19 13.77 9.53
N VAL A 6 1.96 13.18 8.61
CA VAL A 6 1.69 11.85 8.06
C VAL A 6 1.76 10.79 9.17
N ARG A 7 2.78 10.85 10.04
CA ARG A 7 2.91 9.96 11.21
C ARG A 7 1.74 10.10 12.16
N ALA A 8 1.31 11.32 12.49
CA ALA A 8 0.12 11.53 13.31
C ALA A 8 -1.14 10.91 12.66
N LYS A 9 -1.24 10.92 11.33
CA LYS A 9 -2.33 10.23 10.62
C LYS A 9 -2.20 8.71 10.60
N ALA A 10 -0.98 8.17 10.62
CA ALA A 10 -0.75 6.76 10.85
C ALA A 10 -1.24 6.34 12.24
N ASP A 11 -0.87 7.08 13.29
CA ASP A 11 -1.26 6.79 14.67
C ASP A 11 -2.79 6.83 14.88
N GLU A 12 -3.49 7.75 14.19
CA GLU A 12 -4.95 7.82 14.18
C GLU A 12 -5.61 6.66 13.39
N THR A 13 -4.88 6.06 12.44
CA THR A 13 -5.40 5.04 11.52
C THR A 13 -5.23 3.65 12.14
N THR A 14 -6.16 3.30 13.01
CA THR A 14 -6.32 1.94 13.54
C THR A 14 -7.57 1.28 12.96
N MET A 15 -7.58 -0.05 12.86
CA MET A 15 -8.81 -0.72 12.39
C MET A 15 -9.99 -0.47 13.30
N ARG A 16 -9.79 -0.42 14.62
CA ARG A 16 -10.83 -0.04 15.56
C ARG A 16 -11.49 1.29 15.20
N ASN A 17 -10.69 2.35 14.98
CA ASN A 17 -11.20 3.66 14.61
C ASN A 17 -11.97 3.63 13.29
N LEU A 18 -11.47 2.91 12.29
CA LEU A 18 -12.12 2.80 10.98
C LEU A 18 -13.46 2.05 11.09
N VAL A 19 -13.52 0.95 11.84
CA VAL A 19 -14.75 0.16 12.06
C VAL A 19 -15.77 0.98 12.83
N THR A 20 -15.40 1.57 13.98
CA THR A 20 -16.34 2.30 14.83
C THR A 20 -16.86 3.59 14.18
N SER A 21 -16.11 4.17 13.25
CA SER A 21 -16.55 5.35 12.50
C SER A 21 -17.25 5.02 11.18
N GLY A 22 -17.36 3.74 10.80
CA GLY A 22 -17.95 3.31 9.54
C GLY A 22 -17.14 3.77 8.32
N ARG A 23 -15.82 3.88 8.45
CA ARG A 23 -14.89 4.40 7.43
C ARG A 23 -13.90 3.35 6.95
N THR A 24 -14.32 2.09 6.86
CA THR A 24 -13.52 1.02 6.24
C THR A 24 -13.63 1.09 4.71
N PHE A 25 -12.78 0.36 3.98
CA PHE A 25 -13.07 0.12 2.56
C PHE A 25 -14.38 -0.66 2.45
N PRO A 26 -15.35 -0.22 1.60
CA PRO A 26 -16.66 -0.87 1.52
C PRO A 26 -16.57 -2.36 1.18
N ASN A 27 -15.70 -2.70 0.24
CA ASN A 27 -15.61 -4.06 -0.30
C ASN A 27 -14.51 -4.89 0.35
N PHE A 28 -13.62 -4.25 1.09
CA PHE A 28 -12.52 -4.89 1.83
C PHE A 28 -12.42 -4.37 3.27
N PRO A 29 -13.41 -4.64 4.14
CA PRO A 29 -13.44 -4.04 5.49
C PRO A 29 -12.24 -4.43 6.39
N CYS A 30 -11.56 -5.53 6.07
CA CYS A 30 -10.36 -5.99 6.77
C CYS A 30 -9.06 -5.29 6.33
N ALA A 31 -9.11 -4.48 5.26
CA ALA A 31 -7.96 -3.75 4.76
C ALA A 31 -7.82 -2.41 5.49
N LEU A 32 -6.63 -2.19 6.05
CA LEU A 32 -6.31 -1.00 6.83
C LEU A 32 -5.95 0.20 5.94
N TYR A 33 -5.26 -0.05 4.84
CA TYR A 33 -4.83 0.96 3.87
C TYR A 33 -4.62 0.36 2.48
N ALA A 34 -4.46 1.23 1.50
CA ALA A 34 -3.98 0.91 0.17
C ALA A 34 -2.60 1.53 -0.06
N THR A 35 -1.72 0.86 -0.79
CA THR A 35 -0.40 1.39 -1.14
C THR A 35 -0.18 1.37 -2.65
N ASP A 36 0.49 2.39 -3.16
CA ASP A 36 0.95 2.43 -4.55
C ASP A 36 2.20 3.31 -4.70
N VAL A 37 2.95 3.10 -5.78
CA VAL A 37 4.11 3.91 -6.15
C VAL A 37 3.70 4.92 -7.22
N THR A 38 3.86 6.20 -6.89
CA THR A 38 3.65 7.29 -7.83
C THR A 38 4.97 7.67 -8.49
N PHE A 39 4.97 7.79 -9.82
CA PHE A 39 6.08 8.33 -10.59
C PHE A 39 5.94 9.83 -10.79
N GLN A 40 6.95 10.58 -10.39
CA GLN A 40 7.05 12.01 -10.59
C GLN A 40 8.08 12.31 -11.67
N GLN A 41 7.61 12.79 -12.82
CA GLN A 41 8.48 13.20 -13.92
C GLN A 41 9.42 14.32 -13.49
N SER A 42 10.68 14.22 -13.94
CA SER A 42 11.68 15.28 -13.81
C SER A 42 12.36 15.54 -15.15
N ASN A 43 13.16 16.61 -15.21
CA ASN A 43 14.13 16.77 -16.28
C ASN A 43 15.16 15.63 -16.23
N ARG A 44 15.78 15.35 -17.38
CA ARG A 44 16.94 14.44 -17.44
C ARG A 44 18.05 14.99 -16.53
N PRO A 45 18.52 14.21 -15.55
CA PRO A 45 19.67 14.62 -14.73
C PRO A 45 20.92 14.86 -15.58
N ALA A 46 21.80 15.74 -15.12
CA ALA A 46 23.14 15.87 -15.69
C ALA A 46 24.03 14.71 -15.23
N GLY A 47 25.01 14.34 -16.05
CA GLY A 47 25.97 13.29 -15.73
C GLY A 47 26.17 12.29 -16.86
N SER A 48 27.02 11.31 -16.59
CA SER A 48 27.24 10.17 -17.48
C SER A 48 25.96 9.35 -17.66
N MET A 49 25.93 8.54 -18.71
CA MET A 49 24.80 7.64 -18.96
C MET A 49 24.53 6.71 -17.77
N ALA A 50 25.58 6.24 -17.08
CA ALA A 50 25.46 5.37 -15.92
C ALA A 50 24.79 6.06 -14.71
N GLU A 51 25.02 7.36 -14.52
CA GLU A 51 24.41 8.14 -13.44
C GLU A 51 22.96 8.52 -13.75
N VAL A 52 22.65 8.73 -15.03
CA VAL A 52 21.34 9.20 -15.49
C VAL A 52 20.32 8.07 -15.64
N MET A 53 20.74 6.90 -16.14
CA MET A 53 19.84 5.78 -16.44
C MET A 53 19.03 5.24 -15.26
N PRO A 54 19.50 5.26 -13.99
CA PRO A 54 18.67 4.83 -12.88
C PRO A 54 17.39 5.68 -12.70
N PHE A 55 17.40 6.93 -13.15
CA PHE A 55 16.22 7.79 -13.09
C PHE A 55 15.26 7.57 -14.26
N TYR A 56 15.63 6.79 -15.27
CA TYR A 56 14.78 6.52 -16.43
C TYR A 56 13.76 5.42 -16.14
N SER A 57 12.48 5.77 -16.20
CA SER A 57 11.41 4.78 -16.12
C SER A 57 11.14 4.15 -17.48
N GLY A 58 11.38 2.84 -17.58
CA GLY A 58 11.05 2.06 -18.77
C GLY A 58 9.55 2.03 -19.11
N LYS A 59 8.69 2.11 -18.08
CA LYS A 59 7.21 2.13 -18.20
C LYS A 59 6.72 3.46 -18.77
N HIS A 60 7.21 4.58 -18.25
CA HIS A 60 6.75 5.92 -18.63
C HIS A 60 7.56 6.55 -19.77
N LYS A 61 8.71 5.97 -20.15
CA LYS A 61 9.66 6.53 -21.13
C LYS A 61 10.15 7.94 -20.76
N LEU A 62 10.25 8.21 -19.45
CA LEU A 62 10.57 9.51 -18.88
C LEU A 62 11.58 9.36 -17.75
N TYR A 63 12.33 10.43 -17.47
CA TYR A 63 13.14 10.54 -16.26
C TYR A 63 12.29 11.01 -15.09
N GLY A 64 12.60 10.53 -13.90
CA GLY A 64 11.87 10.93 -12.71
C GLY A 64 12.26 10.17 -11.47
N LEU A 65 11.50 10.46 -10.42
CA LEU A 65 11.57 9.83 -9.13
C LEU A 65 10.30 9.02 -8.88
N LYS A 66 10.39 8.12 -7.92
CA LYS A 66 9.26 7.35 -7.43
C LYS A 66 9.09 7.58 -5.94
N VAL A 67 7.84 7.57 -5.48
CA VAL A 67 7.48 7.63 -4.07
C VAL A 67 6.39 6.60 -3.82
N GLU A 68 6.56 5.77 -2.81
CA GLU A 68 5.49 4.92 -2.30
C GLU A 68 4.63 5.74 -1.34
N VAL A 69 3.31 5.67 -1.52
CA VAL A 69 2.35 6.34 -0.65
C VAL A 69 1.32 5.33 -0.18
N SER A 70 1.14 5.25 1.14
CA SER A 70 0.06 4.49 1.76
C SER A 70 -1.07 5.42 2.15
N VAL A 71 -2.30 5.07 1.79
CA VAL A 71 -3.51 5.86 2.03
C VAL A 71 -4.56 5.04 2.78
N ASN A 72 -5.15 5.63 3.81
CA ASN A 72 -6.26 5.00 4.53
C ASN A 72 -7.58 5.09 3.71
N PRO A 73 -8.67 4.42 4.12
CA PRO A 73 -9.92 4.43 3.36
C PRO A 73 -10.58 5.81 3.25
N ARG A 74 -10.12 6.80 4.02
CA ARG A 74 -10.59 8.19 3.93
C ARG A 74 -9.85 9.00 2.86
N GLY A 75 -8.90 8.39 2.15
CA GLY A 75 -8.06 9.07 1.16
C GLY A 75 -6.96 9.93 1.77
N VAL A 76 -6.60 9.69 3.03
CA VAL A 76 -5.53 10.43 3.72
C VAL A 76 -4.24 9.61 3.69
N ALA A 77 -3.13 10.25 3.31
CA ALA A 77 -1.81 9.63 3.37
C ALA A 77 -1.40 9.36 4.83
N ILE A 78 -0.98 8.13 5.08
CA ILE A 78 -0.51 7.63 6.38
C ILE A 78 0.96 7.18 6.34
N ASN A 79 1.51 7.04 5.14
CA ASN A 79 2.94 6.91 4.92
C ASN A 79 3.34 7.49 3.57
N CYS A 80 4.56 7.99 3.51
CA CYS A 80 5.18 8.49 2.30
C CYS A 80 6.67 8.11 2.38
N SER A 81 7.14 7.29 1.46
CA SER A 81 8.55 6.90 1.43
C SER A 81 9.45 8.06 1.02
N ASP A 82 10.76 7.92 1.25
CA ASP A 82 11.76 8.71 0.55
C ASP A 82 11.69 8.50 -0.96
N HIS A 83 12.26 9.45 -1.70
CA HIS A 83 12.37 9.36 -3.14
C HIS A 83 13.27 8.19 -3.57
N ALA A 84 12.74 7.33 -4.43
CA ALA A 84 13.48 6.32 -5.15
C ALA A 84 13.76 6.75 -6.59
N ARG A 85 14.68 6.02 -7.23
CA ARG A 85 15.06 6.23 -8.63
C ARG A 85 13.92 5.78 -9.56
N GLY A 86 13.77 6.44 -10.70
CA GLY A 86 12.68 6.16 -11.65
C GLY A 86 12.59 4.73 -12.18
N ASN A 87 13.69 3.97 -12.16
CA ASN A 87 13.72 2.56 -12.55
C ASN A 87 13.52 1.57 -11.39
N THR A 88 13.40 2.03 -10.15
CA THR A 88 13.20 1.17 -8.98
C THR A 88 11.87 0.41 -9.11
N PRO A 89 11.85 -0.94 -8.97
CA PRO A 89 10.61 -1.71 -8.99
C PRO A 89 9.72 -1.38 -7.78
N ASP A 90 8.41 -1.36 -7.98
CA ASP A 90 7.45 -0.93 -6.94
C ASP A 90 7.50 -1.88 -5.72
N ILE A 91 7.56 -3.19 -5.95
CA ILE A 91 7.74 -4.19 -4.87
C ILE A 91 9.06 -4.02 -4.09
N THR A 92 10.12 -3.49 -4.71
CA THR A 92 11.38 -3.22 -4.02
C THR A 92 11.21 -2.03 -3.07
N MET A 93 10.44 -1.01 -3.46
CA MET A 93 10.14 0.12 -2.58
C MET A 93 9.34 -0.34 -1.36
N PHE A 94 8.30 -1.15 -1.57
CA PHE A 94 7.51 -1.73 -0.49
C PHE A 94 8.37 -2.52 0.51
N ARG A 95 9.24 -3.40 0.01
CA ARG A 95 10.12 -4.20 0.89
C ARG A 95 11.08 -3.34 1.71
N ASN A 96 11.53 -2.22 1.17
CA ASN A 96 12.37 -1.27 1.91
C ASN A 96 11.58 -0.51 2.99
N ASN A 97 10.25 -0.50 2.90
CA ASN A 97 9.34 0.17 3.83
C ASN A 97 8.71 -0.78 4.86
N THR A 98 9.21 -2.02 4.96
CA THR A 98 8.60 -3.08 5.79
C THR A 98 8.43 -2.70 7.27
N GLU A 99 9.28 -1.85 7.84
CA GLU A 99 9.16 -1.43 9.24
C GLU A 99 7.83 -0.71 9.49
N PHE A 100 7.44 0.19 8.59
CA PHE A 100 6.14 0.85 8.63
C PHE A 100 5.00 -0.16 8.42
N ASP A 101 5.12 -1.01 7.37
CA ASP A 101 4.06 -1.95 7.01
C ASP A 101 3.80 -3.00 8.10
N ASP A 102 4.82 -3.39 8.84
CA ASP A 102 4.70 -4.34 9.95
C ASP A 102 4.11 -3.68 11.19
N ALA A 103 4.59 -2.48 11.54
CA ALA A 103 4.11 -1.77 12.72
C ALA A 103 2.62 -1.40 12.60
N ILE A 104 2.18 -0.88 11.46
CA ILE A 104 0.81 -0.36 11.33
C ILE A 104 -0.25 -1.46 11.20
N ARG A 105 0.12 -2.64 10.67
CA ARG A 105 -0.82 -3.75 10.41
C ARG A 105 -0.96 -4.70 11.58
N LEU A 106 -0.03 -4.69 12.53
CA LEU A 106 -0.09 -5.58 13.69
C LEU A 106 -1.35 -5.29 14.52
N LYS A 107 -2.12 -6.35 14.79
CA LYS A 107 -3.32 -6.25 15.62
C LYS A 107 -2.97 -6.02 17.08
N SER A 108 -3.71 -5.10 17.69
CA SER A 108 -3.66 -4.83 19.12
C SER A 108 -4.68 -5.70 19.88
N GLU A 109 -4.57 -5.78 21.21
CA GLU A 109 -5.61 -6.42 22.03
C GLU A 109 -6.99 -5.75 21.87
N SER A 110 -7.01 -4.44 21.55
CA SER A 110 -8.23 -3.69 21.32
C SER A 110 -8.99 -4.11 20.07
N ASP A 111 -8.36 -4.93 19.22
CA ASP A 111 -8.87 -5.46 17.96
C ASP A 111 -9.50 -6.85 18.09
N LEU A 112 -9.38 -7.52 19.24
CA LEU A 112 -9.81 -8.92 19.42
C LEU A 112 -11.30 -9.17 19.10
N ASN A 113 -12.14 -8.15 19.29
CA ASN A 113 -13.59 -8.23 19.03
C ASN A 113 -13.99 -7.70 17.65
N LEU A 114 -13.03 -7.25 16.83
CA LEU A 114 -13.33 -6.76 15.49
C LEU A 114 -13.51 -7.92 14.53
N ALA A 115 -14.50 -7.80 13.66
CA ALA A 115 -14.74 -8.78 12.61
C ALA A 115 -13.57 -8.75 11.61
N ASP A 116 -12.72 -9.76 11.68
CA ASP A 116 -11.66 -9.98 10.72
C ASP A 116 -12.03 -11.10 9.76
N GLY A 117 -12.37 -10.73 8.53
CA GLY A 117 -12.68 -11.63 7.42
C GLY A 117 -11.82 -11.35 6.20
N GLY A 118 -12.05 -12.10 5.12
CA GLY A 118 -11.35 -11.91 3.85
C GLY A 118 -10.07 -12.74 3.67
N PRO A 119 -9.40 -12.59 2.51
CA PRO A 119 -8.30 -13.47 2.10
C PRO A 119 -7.12 -13.46 3.06
N LEU A 120 -6.39 -14.60 3.08
CA LEU A 120 -5.12 -14.79 3.79
C LEU A 120 -5.17 -14.61 5.32
N LYS A 121 -6.37 -14.53 5.92
CA LYS A 121 -6.55 -14.42 7.37
C LYS A 121 -5.85 -15.52 8.14
N GLU A 122 -6.02 -16.78 7.74
CA GLU A 122 -5.46 -17.93 8.46
C GLU A 122 -3.92 -17.94 8.44
N THR A 123 -3.33 -17.39 7.37
CA THR A 123 -1.87 -17.29 7.22
C THR A 123 -1.29 -16.12 8.02
N PHE A 124 -2.01 -15.00 8.10
CA PHE A 124 -1.58 -13.76 8.75
C PHE A 124 -2.61 -13.31 9.78
N ALA A 125 -2.82 -14.15 10.81
CA ALA A 125 -3.92 -14.00 11.76
C ALA A 125 -3.76 -12.78 12.69
N ASP A 126 -2.53 -12.32 12.89
CA ASP A 126 -2.14 -11.16 13.69
C ASP A 126 -2.02 -9.87 12.87
N GLU A 127 -2.20 -9.93 11.55
CA GLU A 127 -2.10 -8.76 10.67
C GLU A 127 -3.45 -8.34 10.08
N TRP A 128 -3.64 -7.03 9.99
CA TRP A 128 -4.64 -6.44 9.10
C TRP A 128 -4.19 -6.49 7.64
N ALA A 129 -5.16 -6.54 6.72
CA ALA A 129 -4.84 -6.60 5.30
C ALA A 129 -4.41 -5.24 4.75
N LEU A 130 -3.70 -5.25 3.63
CA LEU A 130 -3.45 -4.06 2.81
C LEU A 130 -3.95 -4.29 1.39
N LEU A 131 -4.33 -3.21 0.70
CA LEU A 131 -4.62 -3.25 -0.74
C LEU A 131 -3.40 -2.81 -1.53
N ALA A 132 -3.04 -3.59 -2.54
CA ALA A 132 -1.99 -3.20 -3.48
C ALA A 132 -2.39 -3.58 -4.91
N ASP A 133 -1.87 -2.85 -5.89
CA ASP A 133 -2.13 -3.14 -7.29
C ASP A 133 -1.44 -4.45 -7.74
N LYS A 134 -1.65 -4.86 -9.00
CA LYS A 134 -1.04 -6.09 -9.54
C LYS A 134 0.48 -6.00 -9.73
N GLY A 135 1.06 -4.80 -9.71
CA GLY A 135 2.51 -4.58 -9.79
C GLY A 135 3.27 -5.15 -8.58
N TYR A 136 2.58 -5.38 -7.46
CA TYR A 136 3.11 -6.02 -6.25
C TYR A 136 2.93 -7.55 -6.26
N GLN A 137 3.00 -8.18 -7.43
CA GLN A 137 2.82 -9.63 -7.55
C GLN A 137 3.82 -10.40 -6.66
N GLY A 138 3.29 -11.36 -5.89
CA GLY A 138 4.07 -12.14 -4.91
C GLY A 138 4.12 -11.52 -3.52
N LEU A 139 3.51 -10.35 -3.30
CA LEU A 139 3.46 -9.74 -1.96
C LEU A 139 2.59 -10.54 -0.98
N GLY A 140 1.56 -11.25 -1.50
CA GLY A 140 0.71 -12.13 -0.70
C GLY A 140 1.43 -13.31 -0.03
N ASP A 141 2.65 -13.63 -0.46
CA ASP A 141 3.49 -14.67 0.18
C ASP A 141 4.21 -14.13 1.43
N GLN A 142 4.27 -12.79 1.59
CA GLN A 142 5.05 -12.13 2.63
C GLN A 142 4.16 -11.35 3.60
N LYS A 143 3.10 -10.74 3.08
CA LYS A 143 2.17 -9.89 3.82
C LYS A 143 0.73 -10.32 3.52
N ARG A 144 -0.21 -9.96 4.39
CA ARG A 144 -1.66 -10.07 4.12
C ARG A 144 -2.14 -9.07 3.04
N CYS A 145 -1.64 -9.23 1.83
CA CYS A 145 -1.94 -8.35 0.69
C CYS A 145 -3.14 -8.87 -0.10
N ILE A 146 -4.11 -7.99 -0.33
CA ILE A 146 -5.23 -8.22 -1.23
C ILE A 146 -4.98 -7.44 -2.50
N HIS A 147 -5.07 -8.11 -3.64
CA HIS A 147 -5.04 -7.48 -4.96
C HIS A 147 -6.48 -7.34 -5.48
N PRO A 148 -7.08 -6.13 -5.46
CA PRO A 148 -8.41 -5.92 -6.01
C PRO A 148 -8.49 -6.36 -7.47
N LYS A 149 -9.57 -7.05 -7.84
CA LYS A 149 -9.74 -7.60 -9.18
C LYS A 149 -10.69 -6.71 -9.96
N LYS A 150 -10.22 -6.18 -11.09
CA LYS A 150 -11.05 -5.43 -12.04
C LYS A 150 -11.55 -6.36 -13.15
N GLY A 151 -12.86 -6.40 -13.39
CA GLY A 151 -13.44 -7.06 -14.58
C GLY A 151 -14.91 -7.48 -14.44
N ARG A 152 -15.55 -7.80 -15.57
CA ARG A 152 -16.93 -8.35 -15.62
C ARG A 152 -17.00 -9.85 -15.26
N ASN A 153 -15.89 -10.57 -15.36
CA ASN A 153 -15.79 -12.01 -15.11
C ASN A 153 -15.05 -12.28 -13.79
N LEU A 154 -15.58 -11.72 -12.71
CA LEU A 154 -15.15 -12.09 -11.37
C LEU A 154 -15.75 -13.46 -11.01
N SER A 155 -14.99 -14.31 -10.32
CA SER A 155 -15.60 -15.50 -9.71
C SER A 155 -16.67 -15.06 -8.71
N ARG A 156 -17.66 -15.91 -8.40
CA ARG A 156 -18.68 -15.58 -7.38
C ARG A 156 -18.06 -15.17 -6.04
N ALA A 157 -16.95 -15.81 -5.67
CA ALA A 157 -16.21 -15.46 -4.46
C ALA A 157 -15.54 -14.08 -4.55
N ASP A 158 -15.07 -13.68 -5.74
CA ASP A 158 -14.45 -12.38 -5.96
C ASP A 158 -15.48 -11.24 -6.11
N GLN A 159 -16.68 -11.52 -6.61
CA GLN A 159 -17.77 -10.53 -6.73
C GLN A 159 -18.16 -9.94 -5.37
N GLN A 160 -18.20 -10.78 -4.33
CA GLN A 160 -18.50 -10.37 -2.96
C GLN A 160 -17.59 -9.24 -2.43
N PHE A 161 -16.39 -9.08 -3.00
CA PHE A 161 -15.40 -8.11 -2.56
C PHE A 161 -15.07 -7.05 -3.64
N ASN A 162 -15.80 -6.93 -4.74
CA ASN A 162 -15.46 -5.99 -5.82
C ASN A 162 -16.65 -5.22 -6.43
N ASP A 163 -17.86 -5.33 -5.89
CA ASP A 163 -19.07 -4.64 -6.39
C ASP A 163 -19.19 -3.17 -5.94
#